data_AF-A0A5P2X3Y6-F1
#
_entry.id   AF-A0A5P2X3Y6-F1
#
_cell.length_a   1.000
_cell.length_b   1.000
_cell.length_c   1.000
_cell.angle_alpha   90.00
_cell.angle_beta   90.00
_cell.angle_gamma   90.00
#
_symmetry.space_group_name_H-M   'P 1'
#
loop_
_entity.id
_entity.type
_entity.pdbx_description
1 polymer ?
#
loop_
_entity_poly.entity_id
_entity_poly.type
_entity_poly.pdbx_seq_one_letter_code
_entity_poly.pdbx_strand_id
1 'polypeptide(L)' 'MNPDDPLLKILACPLDKGPLVLVAPERDAAAGVDQTLYNPRLRRRYPIVDGIPQLLPSSGEQVTEEEHERLLRQAAP' A
#
# COMPACT_ATOMS: atom_id res chain seq x y z
N MET A 1 -2.21 -7.41 8.24
CA MET A 1 -0.99 -8.07 7.73
C MET A 1 0.21 -7.58 8.55
N ASN A 2 1.32 -8.32 8.59
CA ASN A 2 2.57 -7.95 9.26
C ASN A 2 3.63 -7.57 8.19
N PRO A 3 4.42 -6.48 8.34
CA PRO A 3 5.47 -6.10 7.39
C PRO A 3 6.56 -7.18 7.14
N ASP A 4 6.79 -8.09 8.09
CA ASP A 4 7.77 -9.19 7.95
C ASP A 4 7.20 -10.44 7.24
N ASP A 5 5.94 -10.38 6.78
CA ASP A 5 5.28 -11.52 6.16
C ASP A 5 6.00 -11.93 4.86
N PRO A 6 6.42 -13.20 4.69
CA PRO A 6 7.05 -13.68 3.47
C PRO A 6 6.18 -13.46 2.23
N LEU A 7 4.85 -13.37 2.36
CA LEU A 7 3.94 -13.06 1.27
C LEU A 7 4.24 -11.68 0.66
N LEU A 8 4.61 -10.68 1.47
CA LEU A 8 4.94 -9.33 0.97
C LEU A 8 6.14 -9.32 0.02
N LYS A 9 7.05 -10.30 0.15
CA LYS A 9 8.19 -10.46 -0.77
C LYS A 9 7.77 -11.00 -2.14
N ILE A 10 6.58 -11.59 -2.24
CA ILE A 10 6.01 -12.18 -3.46
C ILE A 10 5.05 -11.19 -4.14
N LEU A 11 4.33 -10.37 -3.36
CA LEU A 11 3.36 -9.43 -3.90
C LEU A 11 4.05 -8.38 -4.79
N ALA A 12 3.44 -8.14 -5.95
CA ALA A 12 3.94 -7.19 -6.94
C ALA A 12 2.80 -6.32 -7.48
N CYS A 13 3.15 -5.12 -7.95
CA CYS A 13 2.20 -4.22 -8.57
C CYS A 13 1.60 -4.85 -9.84
N PRO A 14 0.27 -4.79 -10.05
CA PRO A 14 -0.36 -5.36 -11.23
C PRO A 14 0.07 -4.70 -12.54
N LEU A 15 0.57 -3.45 -12.49
CA LEU A 15 0.96 -2.66 -13.66
C LEU A 15 2.42 -2.85 -14.04
N ASP A 16 3.36 -2.63 -13.11
CA ASP A 16 4.81 -2.61 -13.39
C ASP A 16 5.57 -3.84 -12.89
N LYS A 17 4.88 -4.79 -12.22
CA LYS A 17 5.43 -6.05 -11.69
C LYS A 17 6.56 -5.92 -10.67
N GLY A 18 6.84 -4.75 -10.14
CA GLY A 18 7.81 -4.62 -9.04
C GLY A 18 7.16 -4.57 -7.65
N PRO A 19 7.99 -4.40 -6.60
CA PRO A 19 7.58 -4.58 -5.21
C PRO A 19 6.59 -3.50 -4.74
N LEU A 20 5.86 -3.86 -3.68
CA LEU A 20 4.93 -3.00 -2.97
C LEU A 20 5.34 -2.88 -1.50
N VAL A 21 5.06 -1.73 -0.89
CA VAL A 21 5.32 -1.49 0.53
C VAL A 21 4.01 -1.49 1.30
N LEU A 22 3.94 -2.24 2.40
CA LEU A 22 2.82 -2.19 3.32
C LEU A 22 2.89 -0.92 4.16
N VAL A 23 1.83 -0.12 4.15
CA VAL A 23 1.70 1.08 4.99
C VAL A 23 0.50 0.94 5.93
N ALA A 24 0.71 1.32 7.19
CA ALA A 24 -0.30 1.24 8.22
C ALA A 24 -1.33 2.38 8.09
N PRO A 25 -2.59 2.17 8.51
CA PRO A 25 -3.55 3.26 8.63
C PRO A 25 -3.03 4.31 9.63
N GLU A 26 -3.46 5.55 9.46
CA GLU A 26 -3.12 6.63 10.38
C GLU A 26 -3.63 6.32 11.80
N ARG A 27 -2.89 6.71 12.84
CA ARG A 27 -3.23 6.38 14.24
C ARG A 27 -4.60 6.91 14.68
N ASP A 28 -5.09 7.97 14.03
CA ASP A 28 -6.38 8.60 14.29
C ASP A 28 -7.46 8.20 13.27
N ALA A 29 -7.15 7.28 12.35
CA ALA A 29 -8.13 6.72 11.45
C ALA A 29 -9.16 5.91 12.27
N ALA A 30 -10.45 6.11 11.97
CA ALA A 30 -11.52 5.40 12.65
C ALA A 30 -11.24 3.89 12.71
N ALA A 31 -11.55 3.26 13.84
CA ALA A 31 -11.38 1.82 14.01
C ALA A 31 -12.09 1.08 12.87
N GLY A 32 -11.30 0.41 12.01
CA GLY A 32 -11.78 -0.24 10.79
C GLY A 32 -11.18 0.27 9.48
N VAL A 33 -10.29 1.27 9.49
CA VAL A 33 -9.53 1.61 8.28
C VAL A 33 -8.47 0.55 8.01
N ASP A 34 -8.63 -0.12 6.87
CA ASP A 34 -7.74 -1.16 6.40
C ASP A 34 -6.38 -0.62 5.94
N GLN A 35 -5.35 -1.46 6.06
CA GLN A 35 -3.99 -1.19 5.58
C GLN A 35 -3.96 -1.04 4.05
N THR A 36 -2.89 -0.46 3.49
CA THR A 36 -2.74 -0.35 2.03
C THR A 36 -1.35 -0.75 1.56
N LEU A 37 -1.27 -1.29 0.33
CA LEU A 37 -0.03 -1.56 -0.37
C LEU A 37 0.30 -0.40 -1.30
N TYR A 38 1.51 0.11 -1.20
CA TYR A 38 1.94 1.31 -1.90
C TYR A 38 3.04 1.02 -2.92
N ASN A 39 2.90 1.56 -4.13
CA ASN A 39 3.94 1.59 -5.16
C ASN A 39 4.50 3.02 -5.27
N PRO A 40 5.71 3.30 -4.75
CA PRO A 40 6.31 4.63 -4.82
C PRO A 40 6.72 5.04 -6.24
N ARG A 41 6.95 4.08 -7.15
CA ARG A 41 7.40 4.33 -8.53
C ARG A 41 6.29 4.88 -9.40
N LEU A 42 5.07 4.35 -9.23
CA LEU A 42 3.88 4.81 -9.94
C LEU A 42 3.04 5.80 -9.11
N ARG A 43 3.40 6.00 -7.84
CA ARG A 43 2.64 6.80 -6.86
C ARG A 43 1.19 6.32 -6.78
N ARG A 44 1.01 5.01 -6.60
CA ARG A 44 -0.29 4.36 -6.54
C ARG A 44 -0.42 3.51 -5.29
N ARG A 45 -1.59 3.54 -4.67
CA ARG A 45 -1.93 2.70 -3.51
C ARG A 45 -3.03 1.71 -3.86
N TYR A 46 -3.02 0.55 -3.20
CA TYR A 46 -3.99 -0.53 -3.38
C TYR A 46 -4.56 -0.91 -2.01
N PRO A 47 -5.88 -0.85 -1.80
CA PRO A 47 -6.47 -1.12 -0.49
C PRO A 47 -6.37 -2.62 -0.14
N ILE A 48 -6.33 -2.93 1.15
CA ILE A 48 -6.40 -4.30 1.67
C ILE A 48 -7.76 -4.49 2.35
N VAL A 49 -8.79 -4.91 1.63
CA VAL A 49 -10.15 -5.04 2.19
C VAL A 49 -10.31 -6.40 2.87
N ASP A 50 -10.75 -6.41 4.14
CA ASP A 50 -10.93 -7.65 4.93
C ASP A 50 -9.66 -8.53 4.96
N GLY A 51 -8.49 -7.89 5.00
CA GLY A 51 -7.20 -8.58 4.97
C GLY A 51 -6.76 -9.08 3.58
N ILE A 52 -7.54 -8.82 2.52
CA ILE A 52 -7.26 -9.24 1.14
C ILE A 52 -6.75 -8.06 0.29
N PRO A 53 -5.49 -8.12 -0.20
CA PRO A 53 -4.95 -7.10 -1.09
C PRO A 53 -5.69 -7.01 -2.43
N GLN A 54 -6.25 -5.84 -2.75
CA GLN A 54 -6.96 -5.59 -4.00
C GLN A 54 -5.97 -5.20 -5.12
N LEU A 55 -5.25 -6.19 -5.67
CA LEU A 55 -4.21 -5.99 -6.69
C LEU A 55 -4.74 -6.04 -8.13
N LEU A 56 -5.86 -5.37 -8.39
CA LEU A 56 -6.36 -5.14 -9.75
C LEU A 56 -5.91 -3.77 -10.26
N PRO A 57 -5.64 -3.60 -11.56
CA PRO A 57 -5.35 -2.29 -12.15
C PRO A 57 -6.36 -1.19 -11.76
N SER A 58 -7.65 -1.54 -11.74
CA SER A 58 -8.77 -0.65 -11.42
C SER A 58 -8.90 -0.30 -9.94
N SER A 59 -8.36 -1.15 -9.06
CA SER A 59 -8.37 -0.91 -7.61
C SER A 59 -7.23 0.00 -7.15
N GLY A 60 -6.26 0.28 -8.04
CA GLY A 60 -5.17 1.20 -7.75
C GLY A 60 -5.64 2.65 -7.79
N GLU A 61 -5.33 3.41 -6.75
CA GLU A 61 -5.62 4.84 -6.65
C GLU A 61 -4.35 5.66 -6.79
N GLN A 62 -4.42 6.75 -7.55
CA GLN A 62 -3.32 7.69 -7.66
C GLN A 62 -3.23 8.51 -6.37
N VAL A 63 -2.02 8.67 -5.83
CA VAL A 63 -1.81 9.55 -4.67
C VAL A 63 -1.32 10.92 -5.12
N THR A 64 -1.67 11.96 -4.35
CA THR A 64 -1.15 13.32 -4.58
C THR A 64 0.33 13.40 -4.18
N GLU A 65 1.00 14.51 -4.48
CA GLU A 65 2.39 14.71 -4.07
C GLU A 65 2.53 14.72 -2.53
N GLU A 66 1.61 15.40 -1.84
CA GLU A 66 1.63 15.50 -0.38
C GLU A 66 1.43 14.13 0.27
N GLU A 67 0.55 13.32 -0.31
CA GLU A 67 0.35 11.94 0.13
C GLU A 67 1.52 11.04 -0.23
N HIS A 68 2.13 11.21 -1.40
CA HIS A 68 3.36 10.51 -1.80
C HIS A 68 4.47 10.72 -0.76
N GLU A 69 4.74 11.96 -0.37
CA GLU A 69 5.74 12.28 0.65
C GLU A 69 5.40 11.66 2.02
N ARG A 70 4.12 11.70 2.42
CA ARG A 70 3.64 11.09 3.67
C ARG A 70 3.87 9.58 3.66
N LEU A 71 3.52 8.90 2.58
CA LEU A 71 3.67 7.46 2.41
C LEU A 71 5.14 7.05 2.35
N LEU A 72 6.01 7.84 1.70
CA LEU A 72 7.45 7.57 1.71
C LEU A 72 8.05 7.61 3.12
N ARG A 73 7.60 8.53 3.98
CA ARG A 73 8.04 8.58 5.38
C ARG A 73 7.59 7.37 6.20
N GLN A 74 6.42 6.80 5.88
CA GLN A 74 5.90 5.60 6.55
C GLN A 74 6.51 4.30 6.01
N ALA A 75 6.93 4.32 4.75
CA ALA A 75 7.59 3.20 4.05
C ALA A 75 9.08 3.07 4.39
N ALA A 76 9.68 4.08 5.01
CA ALA A 76 11.05 4.03 5.47
C ALA A 76 11.18 3.02 6.63
N PRO A 77 12.23 2.19 6.65
CA PRO A 77 12.45 1.18 7.69
C PRO A 77 12.64 1.79 9.09
#